data_AF-A0A1I5GPF8-F1
#
_entry.id   AF-A0A1I5GPF8-F1
#
_cell.length_a   1.000
_cell.length_b   1.000
_cell.length_c   1.000
_cell.angle_alpha   90.00
_cell.angle_beta   90.00
_cell.angle_gamma   90.00
#
_symmetry.space_group_name_H-M   'P 1'
#
loop_
_entity.id
_entity.type
_entity.pdbx_description
1 polymer ?
#
loop_
_entity_poly.entity_id
_entity_poly.type
_entity_poly.pdbx_seq_one_letter_code
_entity_poly.pdbx_strand_id
1 'polypeptide(L)'
;MLACDLVVANSWHALDRRTDDRVTRLSGLLRRMSPQRAAQDPTFRNPQGVGRKTHDIATLHPEYPGRPTKGGRLTADVVAAFLGDPDQMVELARAIRAAGSLAQDNPMLPDLDDDTTYAEGRPFERRHLARERDPEVRRRKIAQVRHEVGVVRCEVCSFDFEALYGERGRDFIECHHREPLSVTGPRQTALRDLALLCSNCHRMIHRYRPWLTVAQLVELVGPASP
;
A
#
# COMPACT_ATOMS: atom_id res chain seq x y z
N MET A 1 -4.64 12.40 0.65
CA MET A 1 -3.26 12.92 0.71
C MET A 1 -2.98 13.97 -0.35
N LEU A 2 -2.80 13.64 -1.64
CA LEU A 2 -2.43 14.64 -2.67
C LEU A 2 -3.43 15.81 -2.84
N ALA A 3 -4.73 15.55 -2.66
CA ALA A 3 -5.74 16.62 -2.65
C ALA A 3 -5.66 17.49 -1.38
N CYS A 4 -5.21 16.93 -0.25
CA CYS A 4 -5.02 17.66 1.00
C CYS A 4 -3.76 18.53 0.91
N ASP A 5 -2.68 17.99 0.38
CA ASP A 5 -1.45 18.72 0.01
C ASP A 5 -1.78 19.97 -0.85
N LEU A 6 -2.64 19.83 -1.87
CA LEU A 6 -3.10 20.99 -2.65
C LEU A 6 -3.88 22.02 -1.82
N VAL A 7 -4.74 21.58 -0.89
CA VAL A 7 -5.53 22.46 -0.04
C VAL A 7 -4.64 23.17 0.99
N VAL A 8 -3.68 22.47 1.58
CA VAL A 8 -2.67 23.06 2.48
C VAL A 8 -1.82 24.09 1.73
N ALA A 9 -1.32 23.76 0.54
CA ALA A 9 -0.62 24.72 -0.33
C ALA A 9 -1.49 25.91 -0.76
N ASN A 10 -2.82 25.77 -0.68
CA ASN A 10 -3.80 26.82 -0.92
C ASN A 10 -4.31 27.45 0.39
N SER A 11 -3.52 27.40 1.47
CA SER A 11 -3.84 27.95 2.79
C SER A 11 -5.18 27.45 3.34
N TRP A 12 -5.43 26.15 3.21
CA TRP A 12 -6.68 25.48 3.61
C TRP A 12 -7.94 25.91 2.86
N HIS A 13 -7.81 26.67 1.77
CA HIS A 13 -8.94 27.03 0.91
C HIS A 13 -9.20 25.97 -0.16
N ALA A 14 -10.47 25.68 -0.41
CA ALA A 14 -10.89 24.82 -1.51
C ALA A 14 -10.46 25.42 -2.87
N LEU A 15 -10.05 24.56 -3.80
CA LEU A 15 -9.72 24.97 -5.16
C LEU A 15 -10.99 24.96 -6.03
N ASP A 16 -11.04 25.85 -7.04
CA ASP A 16 -12.17 25.88 -7.97
C ASP A 16 -12.21 24.58 -8.80
N ARG A 17 -13.35 23.91 -8.77
CA ARG A 17 -13.53 22.58 -9.39
C ARG A 17 -13.67 22.62 -10.92
N ARG A 18 -13.79 23.80 -11.52
CA ARG A 18 -14.04 24.04 -12.95
C ARG A 18 -12.85 24.71 -13.63
N THR A 19 -12.15 25.61 -12.94
CA THR A 19 -11.16 26.49 -13.58
C THR A 19 -9.73 26.34 -13.04
N ASP A 20 -9.52 25.68 -11.90
CA ASP A 20 -8.17 25.58 -11.33
C ASP A 20 -7.36 24.46 -12.00
N ASP A 21 -6.32 24.85 -12.75
CA ASP A 21 -5.44 23.91 -13.44
C ASP A 21 -4.75 22.91 -12.51
N ARG A 22 -4.54 23.25 -11.22
CA ARG A 22 -3.95 22.32 -10.24
C ARG A 22 -4.87 21.11 -10.02
N VAL A 23 -6.19 21.31 -10.05
CA VAL A 23 -7.19 20.25 -9.94
C VAL A 23 -7.16 19.35 -11.18
N THR A 24 -7.07 19.94 -12.37
CA THR A 24 -6.94 19.21 -13.64
C THR A 24 -5.68 18.37 -13.69
N ARG A 25 -4.53 18.95 -13.31
CA ARG A 25 -3.25 18.22 -13.23
C ARG A 25 -3.30 17.07 -12.24
N LEU A 26 -3.88 17.28 -11.06
CA LEU A 26 -4.03 16.22 -10.06
C LEU A 26 -4.97 15.11 -10.54
N SER A 27 -6.09 15.44 -11.18
CA SER A 27 -6.98 14.47 -11.81
C SER A 27 -6.21 13.59 -12.81
N GLY A 28 -5.44 14.22 -13.71
CA GLY A 28 -4.60 13.49 -14.67
C GLY A 28 -3.60 12.55 -14.00
N LEU A 29 -2.89 13.02 -12.96
CA LEU A 29 -1.95 12.20 -12.20
C LEU A 29 -2.65 11.00 -11.55
N LEU A 30 -3.75 11.21 -10.82
CA LEU A 30 -4.47 10.15 -10.11
C LEU A 30 -5.02 9.08 -11.06
N ARG A 31 -5.51 9.50 -12.23
CA ARG A 31 -6.00 8.57 -13.26
C ARG A 31 -4.86 7.77 -13.89
N ARG A 32 -3.71 8.39 -14.14
CA ARG A 32 -2.50 7.68 -14.64
C ARG A 32 -1.94 6.69 -13.62
N MET A 33 -2.01 7.00 -12.32
CA MET A 33 -1.60 6.08 -11.25
C MET A 33 -2.55 4.88 -11.08
N SER A 34 -3.68 4.84 -11.77
CA SER A 34 -4.65 3.74 -11.70
C SER A 34 -5.34 3.55 -13.06
N PRO A 35 -4.57 3.19 -14.11
CA PRO A 35 -5.05 3.27 -15.48
C PRO A 35 -6.21 2.31 -15.76
N GLN A 36 -6.22 1.12 -15.15
CA GLN A 36 -7.29 0.14 -15.29
C GLN A 36 -8.63 0.69 -14.76
N ARG A 37 -8.62 1.28 -13.56
CA ARG A 37 -9.82 1.93 -12.98
C ARG A 37 -10.26 3.14 -13.79
N ALA A 38 -9.33 3.96 -14.25
CA ALA A 38 -9.64 5.12 -15.07
C ALA A 38 -10.24 4.73 -16.44
N ALA A 39 -9.87 3.56 -16.98
CA ALA A 39 -10.46 3.00 -18.19
C ALA A 39 -11.86 2.44 -17.96
N GLN A 40 -12.09 1.78 -16.82
CA GLN A 40 -13.39 1.20 -16.44
C GLN A 40 -14.42 2.25 -16.00
N ASP A 41 -14.00 3.31 -15.33
CA ASP A 41 -14.87 4.36 -14.79
C ASP A 41 -14.42 5.77 -15.27
N PRO A 42 -15.12 6.37 -16.23
CA PRO A 42 -14.85 7.73 -16.70
C PRO A 42 -14.95 8.79 -15.60
N THR A 43 -15.73 8.55 -14.54
CA THR A 43 -15.90 9.48 -13.42
C THR A 43 -14.80 9.35 -12.37
N PHE A 44 -14.04 8.25 -12.38
CA PHE A 44 -12.97 7.99 -11.42
C PHE A 44 -11.96 9.14 -11.37
N ARG A 45 -11.92 9.84 -10.23
CA ARG A 45 -10.99 10.95 -9.99
C ARG A 45 -10.97 11.99 -11.12
N ASN A 46 -12.10 12.23 -11.77
CA ASN A 46 -12.23 13.32 -12.75
C ASN A 46 -12.06 14.70 -12.07
N PRO A 47 -11.83 15.80 -12.83
CA PRO A 47 -11.55 17.11 -12.26
C PRO A 47 -12.64 17.60 -11.29
N GLN A 48 -13.92 17.38 -11.62
CA GLN A 48 -15.03 17.76 -10.74
C GLN A 48 -15.01 17.01 -9.40
N GLY A 49 -14.71 15.71 -9.43
CA GLY A 49 -14.60 14.87 -8.23
C GLY A 49 -13.41 15.27 -7.37
N VAL A 50 -12.27 15.59 -8.00
CA VAL A 50 -11.09 16.10 -7.29
C VAL A 50 -11.37 17.47 -6.66
N GLY A 51 -11.99 18.39 -7.39
CA GLY A 51 -12.37 19.71 -6.85
C GLY A 51 -13.44 19.64 -5.75
N ARG A 52 -14.38 18.69 -5.82
CA ARG A 52 -15.30 18.43 -4.70
C ARG A 52 -14.53 17.91 -3.48
N LYS A 53 -13.55 17.04 -3.69
CA LYS A 53 -12.73 16.50 -2.61
C LYS A 53 -11.89 17.59 -1.92
N THR A 54 -11.38 18.57 -2.66
CA THR A 54 -10.66 19.72 -2.07
C THR A 54 -11.59 20.57 -1.20
N HIS A 55 -12.86 20.70 -1.58
CA HIS A 55 -13.87 21.37 -0.76
C HIS A 55 -14.16 20.60 0.52
N ASP A 56 -14.40 19.29 0.44
CA ASP A 56 -14.63 18.46 1.63
C ASP A 56 -13.47 18.59 2.63
N ILE A 57 -12.23 18.56 2.14
CA ILE A 57 -11.03 18.71 2.95
C ILE A 57 -10.97 20.10 3.62
N ALA A 58 -11.18 21.17 2.86
CA ALA A 58 -11.15 22.54 3.39
C ALA A 58 -12.16 22.73 4.53
N THR A 59 -13.33 22.12 4.41
CA THR A 59 -14.38 22.25 5.43
C THR A 59 -14.09 21.51 6.75
N LEU A 60 -13.10 20.61 6.76
CA LEU A 60 -12.66 19.89 7.96
C LEU A 60 -11.56 20.63 8.75
N HIS A 61 -11.08 21.77 8.24
CA HIS A 61 -10.10 22.58 8.96
C HIS A 61 -10.73 23.19 10.23
N PRO A 62 -10.03 23.23 11.39
CA PRO A 62 -10.58 23.77 12.64
C PRO A 62 -11.04 25.22 12.55
N GLU A 63 -10.39 26.03 11.71
CA GLU A 63 -10.73 27.44 11.50
C GLU A 63 -11.76 27.66 10.39
N TYR A 64 -12.33 26.59 9.82
CA TYR A 64 -13.36 26.73 8.79
C TYR A 64 -14.63 27.37 9.40
N PRO A 65 -15.11 28.52 8.88
CA PRO A 65 -16.19 29.26 9.51
C PRO A 65 -17.59 28.64 9.30
N GLY A 66 -17.71 27.68 8.39
CA GLY A 66 -18.97 27.07 8.00
C GLY A 66 -19.21 25.69 8.62
N ARG A 67 -20.33 25.07 8.25
CA ARG A 67 -20.61 23.69 8.65
C ARG A 67 -19.72 22.73 7.84
N PRO A 68 -18.98 21.81 8.49
CA PRO A 68 -18.18 20.81 7.78
C PRO A 68 -19.06 19.91 6.91
N THR A 69 -18.57 19.53 5.73
CA THR A 69 -19.25 18.53 4.91
C THR A 69 -19.14 17.15 5.57
N LYS A 70 -20.05 16.23 5.21
CA LYS A 70 -19.93 14.81 5.61
C LYS A 70 -18.87 14.12 4.74
N GLY A 71 -17.61 14.51 4.92
CA GLY A 71 -16.48 13.81 4.31
C GLY A 71 -16.35 12.38 4.85
N GLY A 72 -15.89 11.44 4.03
CA GLY A 72 -15.60 10.08 4.50
C GLY A 72 -14.52 10.09 5.60
N ARG A 73 -14.64 9.20 6.59
CA ARG A 73 -13.77 9.09 7.80
C ARG A 73 -12.29 9.30 7.53
N LEU A 74 -11.78 8.68 6.48
CA LEU A 74 -10.36 8.70 6.16
C LEU A 74 -9.87 10.06 5.62
N THR A 75 -10.80 10.88 5.12
CA THR A 75 -10.52 12.31 4.81
C THR A 75 -10.15 13.07 6.07
N ALA A 76 -10.89 12.82 7.16
CA ALA A 76 -10.62 13.46 8.45
C ALA A 76 -9.28 13.00 9.02
N ASP A 77 -8.97 11.70 8.92
CA ASP A 77 -7.66 11.17 9.35
C ASP A 77 -6.49 11.83 8.60
N VAL A 78 -6.63 12.02 7.28
CA VAL A 78 -5.62 12.72 6.48
C VAL A 78 -5.51 14.19 6.88
N VAL A 79 -6.63 14.89 7.10
CA VAL A 79 -6.61 16.29 7.54
C VAL A 79 -5.94 16.42 8.90
N ALA A 80 -6.29 15.55 9.85
CA ALA A 80 -5.66 15.51 11.18
C ALA A 80 -4.15 15.27 11.09
N ALA A 81 -3.70 14.39 10.19
CA ALA A 81 -2.28 14.17 9.96
C ALA A 81 -1.56 15.42 9.41
N PHE A 82 -2.17 16.14 8.46
CA PHE A 82 -1.62 17.40 7.93
C PHE A 82 -1.59 18.53 8.97
N LEU A 83 -2.55 18.54 9.91
CA LEU A 83 -2.56 19.51 11.02
C LEU A 83 -1.52 19.17 12.09
N GLY A 84 -1.22 17.89 12.31
CA GLY A 84 -0.26 17.43 13.31
C GLY A 84 1.20 17.56 12.88
N ASP A 85 1.51 17.22 11.62
CA ASP A 85 2.87 17.30 11.07
C ASP A 85 2.83 17.68 9.58
N PRO A 86 2.66 18.98 9.25
CA PRO A 86 2.50 19.43 7.87
C PRO A 86 3.75 19.14 7.01
N ASP A 87 4.95 19.31 7.55
CA ASP A 87 6.20 19.14 6.82
C ASP A 87 6.41 17.68 6.39
N GLN A 88 6.20 16.74 7.32
CA GLN A 88 6.27 15.31 6.99
C GLN A 88 5.23 14.91 5.94
N MET A 89 4.01 15.44 6.06
CA MET A 89 2.91 15.11 5.15
C MET A 89 3.10 15.70 3.75
N VAL A 90 3.70 16.89 3.64
CA VAL A 90 4.12 17.49 2.37
C VAL A 90 5.24 16.67 1.72
N GLU A 91 6.26 16.27 2.48
CA GLU A 91 7.35 15.44 1.95
C GLU A 91 6.84 14.08 1.44
N LEU A 92 5.90 13.49 2.17
CA LEU A 92 5.25 12.27 1.75
C LEU A 92 4.40 12.46 0.48
N ALA A 93 3.66 13.57 0.37
CA ALA A 93 2.91 13.89 -0.85
C ALA A 93 3.85 14.08 -2.05
N ARG A 94 5.01 14.72 -1.85
CA ARG A 94 6.06 14.87 -2.87
C ARG A 94 6.59 13.51 -3.32
N ALA A 95 6.91 12.60 -2.39
CA ALA A 95 7.35 11.25 -2.72
C ALA A 95 6.31 10.46 -3.53
N ILE A 96 5.02 10.59 -3.22
CA ILE A 96 3.95 9.94 -3.97
C ILE A 96 3.86 10.49 -5.40
N ARG A 97 3.98 11.81 -5.58
CA ARG A 97 3.99 12.43 -6.91
C ARG A 97 5.16 11.92 -7.75
N ALA A 98 6.35 11.82 -7.16
CA ALA A 98 7.54 11.29 -7.83
C ALA A 98 7.36 9.82 -8.25
N ALA A 99 6.90 8.95 -7.34
CA ALA A 99 6.67 7.54 -7.63
C ALA A 99 5.60 7.32 -8.71
N GLY A 100 4.52 8.12 -8.68
CA GLY A 100 3.47 8.07 -9.71
C GLY A 100 3.93 8.51 -11.10
N SER A 101 5.04 9.26 -11.19
CA SER A 101 5.67 9.63 -12.47
C SER A 101 6.59 8.54 -13.01
N LEU A 102 7.24 7.76 -12.14
CA LEU A 102 8.21 6.70 -12.50
C LEU A 102 7.54 5.37 -12.89
N ALA A 103 6.27 5.16 -12.51
CA ALA A 103 5.53 3.93 -12.82
C ALA A 103 5.17 3.75 -14.33
N GLN A 104 5.72 4.58 -15.22
CA GLN A 104 5.46 4.54 -16.66
C GLN A 104 6.48 3.72 -17.47
N ASP A 105 7.64 3.36 -16.91
CA ASP A 105 8.76 2.79 -17.68
C ASP A 105 8.89 1.26 -17.62
N ASN A 106 7.88 0.52 -17.13
CA ASN A 106 7.93 -0.95 -17.14
C ASN A 106 6.73 -1.58 -17.87
N PRO A 107 6.89 -1.99 -19.14
CA PRO A 107 5.88 -2.76 -19.84
C PRO A 107 5.96 -4.24 -19.40
N MET A 108 4.81 -4.76 -18.95
CA MET A 108 4.49 -6.18 -18.70
C MET A 108 5.03 -6.85 -17.43
N LEU A 109 4.09 -7.16 -16.53
CA LEU A 109 3.74 -8.54 -16.14
C LEU A 109 2.22 -8.59 -15.86
N PRO A 110 1.49 -9.65 -16.24
CA PRO A 110 0.07 -9.79 -15.93
C PRO A 110 -0.10 -10.08 -14.44
N ASP A 111 -0.80 -9.18 -13.75
CA ASP A 111 -1.15 -9.30 -12.34
C ASP A 111 -2.24 -10.39 -12.21
N LEU A 112 -1.89 -11.55 -11.65
CA LEU A 112 -2.85 -12.50 -11.10
C LEU A 112 -2.73 -12.43 -9.57
N ASP A 113 -3.31 -11.38 -8.98
CA ASP A 113 -4.11 -11.46 -7.75
C ASP A 113 -4.69 -10.07 -7.43
N ASP A 114 -5.82 -9.77 -8.08
CA ASP A 114 -6.76 -8.73 -7.65
C ASP A 114 -7.57 -9.28 -6.48
N ASP A 115 -7.06 -9.16 -5.24
CA ASP A 115 -7.95 -9.17 -4.06
C ASP A 115 -7.35 -8.67 -2.73
N THR A 116 -6.64 -7.53 -2.71
CA THR A 116 -6.43 -6.76 -1.45
C THR A 116 -6.47 -5.25 -1.71
N THR A 117 -7.57 -4.78 -2.30
CA THR A 117 -7.78 -3.33 -2.47
C THR A 117 -9.11 -2.88 -1.88
N TYR A 118 -9.27 -2.97 -0.56
CA TYR A 118 -10.33 -2.22 0.12
C TYR A 118 -9.84 -1.45 1.36
N ALA A 119 -10.12 -0.14 1.30
CA ALA A 119 -9.97 0.91 2.30
C ALA A 119 -8.53 1.41 2.61
N GLU A 120 -8.21 2.56 2.01
CA GLU A 120 -7.22 3.57 2.43
C GLU A 120 -6.13 3.09 3.41
N GLY A 121 -5.20 2.31 2.88
CA GLY A 121 -4.03 1.90 3.62
C GLY A 121 -3.08 3.07 3.82
N ARG A 122 -2.66 3.27 5.06
CA ARG A 122 -1.67 4.27 5.46
C ARG A 122 -0.42 4.14 4.56
N PRO A 123 0.35 5.20 4.33
CA PRO A 123 1.55 5.18 3.48
C PRO A 123 2.54 4.06 3.83
N PHE A 124 2.58 3.71 5.12
CA PHE A 124 3.34 2.59 5.66
C PHE A 124 2.90 1.23 5.10
N GLU A 125 1.60 1.02 4.88
CA GLU A 125 1.04 -0.24 4.39
C GLU A 125 1.34 -0.46 2.91
N ARG A 126 1.25 0.59 2.08
CA ARG A 126 1.69 0.51 0.68
C ARG A 126 3.17 0.20 0.56
N ARG A 127 4.01 0.84 1.39
CA ARG A 127 5.44 0.55 1.44
C ARG A 127 5.73 -0.87 1.93
N HIS A 128 4.97 -1.36 2.90
CA HIS A 128 5.07 -2.72 3.41
C HIS A 128 4.75 -3.75 2.31
N LEU A 129 3.59 -3.62 1.66
CA LEU A 129 3.20 -4.50 0.55
C LEU A 129 4.17 -4.41 -0.65
N ALA A 130 4.65 -3.21 -0.98
CA ALA A 130 5.63 -3.04 -2.05
C ALA A 130 6.97 -3.73 -1.73
N ARG A 131 7.43 -3.67 -0.47
CA ARG A 131 8.66 -4.36 -0.03
C ARG A 131 8.50 -5.88 0.00
N GLU A 132 7.32 -6.39 0.37
CA GLU A 132 7.01 -7.83 0.29
C GLU A 132 7.05 -8.34 -1.15
N ARG A 133 6.70 -7.48 -2.11
CA ARG A 133 6.69 -7.78 -3.55
C ARG A 133 7.99 -7.39 -4.26
N ASP A 134 9.05 -6.98 -3.55
CA ASP A 134 10.33 -6.63 -4.14
C ASP A 134 11.06 -7.90 -4.65
N PRO A 135 11.26 -8.05 -5.98
CA PRO A 135 11.86 -9.24 -6.55
C PRO A 135 13.32 -9.45 -6.12
N GLU A 136 14.07 -8.38 -5.86
CA GLU A 136 15.46 -8.48 -5.41
C GLU A 136 15.54 -9.00 -3.98
N VAL A 137 14.75 -8.40 -3.08
CA VAL A 137 14.66 -8.83 -1.68
C VAL A 137 14.25 -10.30 -1.59
N ARG A 138 13.26 -10.70 -2.39
CA ARG A 138 12.80 -12.09 -2.49
C ARG A 138 13.90 -13.04 -2.94
N ARG A 139 14.59 -12.73 -4.05
CA ARG A 139 15.71 -13.56 -4.54
C ARG A 139 16.80 -13.70 -3.49
N ARG A 140 17.17 -12.61 -2.82
CA ARG A 140 18.20 -12.62 -1.77
C ARG A 140 17.78 -13.47 -0.57
N LYS A 141 16.53 -13.37 -0.13
CA LYS A 141 16.01 -14.19 0.97
C LYS A 141 15.98 -15.68 0.62
N ILE A 142 15.52 -16.03 -0.58
CA ILE A 142 15.49 -17.42 -1.05
C ILE A 142 16.92 -17.98 -1.13
N ALA A 143 17.85 -17.23 -1.71
CA ALA A 143 19.26 -17.65 -1.79
C ALA A 143 19.87 -17.86 -0.41
N GLN A 144 19.60 -16.96 0.54
CA GLN A 144 20.03 -17.12 1.93
C GLN A 144 19.47 -18.41 2.55
N VAL A 145 18.16 -18.66 2.45
CA VAL A 145 17.54 -19.86 3.02
C VAL A 145 18.05 -21.14 2.36
N ARG A 146 18.26 -21.14 1.03
CA ARG A 146 18.88 -22.27 0.33
C ARG A 146 20.30 -22.53 0.84
N HIS A 147 21.09 -21.49 1.07
CA HIS A 147 22.45 -21.64 1.58
C HIS A 147 22.49 -22.16 3.04
N GLU A 148 21.60 -21.66 3.90
CA GLU A 148 21.58 -21.99 5.34
C GLU A 148 20.89 -23.33 5.65
N VAL A 149 19.79 -23.63 4.95
CA VAL A 149 18.87 -24.74 5.28
C VAL A 149 18.80 -25.79 4.16
N GLY A 150 19.19 -25.45 2.93
CA GLY A 150 19.15 -26.34 1.77
C GLY A 150 17.78 -26.42 1.08
N VAL A 151 16.68 -26.20 1.81
CA VAL A 151 15.30 -26.33 1.31
C VAL A 151 14.50 -25.04 1.48
N VAL A 152 13.66 -24.72 0.50
CA VAL A 152 12.75 -23.57 0.51
C VAL A 152 11.33 -24.04 0.76
N ARG A 153 10.83 -23.83 1.97
CA ARG A 153 9.48 -24.21 2.39
C ARG A 153 8.83 -23.12 3.21
N CYS A 154 7.50 -23.17 3.32
CA CYS A 154 6.73 -22.26 4.14
C CYS A 154 7.17 -22.35 5.61
N GLU A 155 7.51 -21.22 6.23
CA GLU A 155 7.93 -21.16 7.63
C GLU A 155 6.77 -21.39 8.63
N VAL A 156 5.52 -21.36 8.16
CA VAL A 156 4.33 -21.60 8.98
C VAL A 156 3.89 -23.06 8.90
N CYS A 157 3.54 -23.54 7.71
CA CYS A 157 2.96 -24.87 7.53
C CYS A 157 3.92 -25.91 6.93
N SER A 158 5.19 -25.56 6.75
CA SER A 158 6.22 -26.42 6.13
C SER A 158 5.96 -26.86 4.69
N PHE A 159 4.93 -26.32 4.03
CA PHE A 159 4.61 -26.63 2.64
C PHE A 159 5.76 -26.28 1.69
N ASP A 160 6.12 -27.23 0.83
CA ASP A 160 7.20 -27.11 -0.15
C ASP A 160 6.61 -27.22 -1.56
N PHE A 161 6.68 -26.13 -2.32
CA PHE A 161 6.18 -26.10 -3.70
C PHE A 161 7.04 -26.92 -4.65
N GLU A 162 8.36 -26.95 -4.47
CA GLU A 162 9.26 -27.72 -5.32
C GLU A 162 9.08 -29.22 -5.09
N ALA A 163 8.84 -29.64 -3.84
CA ALA A 163 8.52 -31.02 -3.51
C ALA A 163 7.18 -31.49 -4.09
N LEU A 164 6.14 -30.64 -4.08
CA LEU A 164 4.81 -31.01 -4.58
C LEU A 164 4.66 -30.86 -6.10
N TYR A 165 5.19 -29.77 -6.67
CA TYR A 165 4.97 -29.39 -8.08
C TYR A 165 6.22 -29.57 -8.95
N GLY A 166 7.33 -30.08 -8.41
CA GLY A 166 8.59 -30.24 -9.11
C GLY A 166 9.20 -28.89 -9.51
N GLU A 167 9.87 -28.85 -10.67
CA GLU A 167 10.52 -27.64 -11.19
C GLU A 167 9.57 -26.44 -11.29
N ARG A 168 8.27 -26.68 -11.53
CA ARG A 168 7.27 -25.61 -11.60
C ARG A 168 7.06 -24.89 -10.27
N GLY A 169 7.32 -25.57 -9.15
CA GLY A 169 7.28 -24.99 -7.81
C GLY A 169 8.62 -24.42 -7.33
N ARG A 170 9.69 -24.55 -8.12
CA ARG A 170 11.01 -24.05 -7.75
C ARG A 170 10.95 -22.56 -7.48
N ASP A 171 11.48 -22.18 -6.31
CA ASP A 171 11.48 -20.81 -5.81
C ASP A 171 10.10 -20.16 -5.77
N PHE A 172 8.99 -20.91 -5.91
CA PHE A 172 7.63 -20.39 -5.84
C PHE A 172 7.24 -20.24 -4.37
N ILE A 173 7.58 -19.09 -3.79
CA ILE A 173 7.24 -18.74 -2.41
C ILE A 173 7.14 -17.22 -2.26
N GLU A 174 6.42 -16.75 -1.25
CA GLU A 174 6.16 -15.34 -1.01
C GLU A 174 6.98 -14.82 0.18
N CYS A 175 7.51 -13.59 0.06
CA CYS A 175 8.18 -12.93 1.17
C CYS A 175 7.19 -12.10 1.97
N HIS A 176 7.25 -12.22 3.28
CA HIS A 176 6.40 -11.50 4.21
C HIS A 176 7.23 -10.92 5.35
N HIS A 177 6.92 -9.72 5.86
CA HIS A 177 7.61 -9.27 7.06
C HIS A 177 7.07 -10.00 8.29
N ARG A 178 7.96 -10.49 9.16
CA ARG A 178 7.57 -11.20 10.39
C ARG A 178 6.67 -10.38 11.29
N GLU A 179 6.91 -9.07 11.34
CA GLU A 179 6.15 -8.09 12.10
C GLU A 179 5.56 -7.02 11.16
N PRO A 180 4.29 -6.62 11.35
CA PRO A 180 3.70 -5.52 10.60
C PRO A 180 4.50 -4.22 10.77
N LEU A 181 4.92 -3.60 9.67
CA LEU A 181 5.64 -2.30 9.70
C LEU A 181 4.77 -1.15 10.24
N SER A 182 3.46 -1.33 10.29
CA SER A 182 2.52 -0.39 10.94
C SER A 182 2.74 -0.30 12.45
N VAL A 183 3.33 -1.32 13.08
CA VAL A 183 3.62 -1.38 14.52
C VAL A 183 5.05 -0.90 14.82
N THR A 184 6.00 -1.14 13.92
CA THR A 184 7.44 -0.90 14.17
C THR A 184 8.03 0.36 13.51
N GLY A 185 7.28 1.04 12.64
CA GLY A 185 7.73 2.27 11.96
C GLY A 185 8.72 2.02 10.81
N PRO A 186 9.23 3.09 10.16
CA PRO A 186 10.13 2.97 9.02
C PRO A 186 11.55 2.59 9.48
N ARG A 187 11.99 1.38 9.18
CA ARG A 187 13.39 0.93 9.35
C ARG A 187 13.94 0.31 8.06
N GLN A 188 15.27 0.16 7.99
CA GLN A 188 15.89 -0.69 6.97
C GLN A 188 15.44 -2.14 7.22
N THR A 189 14.80 -2.76 6.23
CA THR A 189 14.39 -4.17 6.30
C THR A 189 15.62 -5.04 6.09
N ALA A 190 16.00 -5.82 7.09
CA ALA A 190 17.01 -6.86 6.94
C ALA A 190 16.34 -8.18 6.49
N LEU A 191 17.09 -9.08 5.84
CA LEU A 191 16.55 -10.38 5.40
C LEU A 191 16.03 -11.24 6.56
N ARG A 192 16.53 -11.03 7.79
CA ARG A 192 16.02 -11.67 9.01
C ARG A 192 14.60 -11.24 9.38
N ASP A 193 14.20 -10.02 8.99
CA ASP A 193 12.87 -9.47 9.27
C ASP A 193 11.81 -10.08 8.34
N LEU A 194 12.23 -10.88 7.36
CA LEU A 194 11.37 -11.55 6.39
C LEU A 194 11.21 -13.03 6.71
N ALA A 195 10.02 -13.52 6.40
CA ALA A 195 9.66 -14.92 6.39
C ALA A 195 9.24 -15.35 4.98
N LEU A 196 9.53 -16.61 4.64
CA LEU A 196 9.04 -17.25 3.42
C LEU A 196 7.74 -17.99 3.71
N LEU A 197 6.65 -17.60 3.04
CA LEU A 197 5.31 -18.14 3.25
C LEU A 197 4.75 -18.70 1.94
N CYS A 198 3.93 -19.76 2.03
CA CYS A 198 3.11 -20.17 0.90
C CYS A 198 1.94 -19.21 0.70
N SER A 199 1.37 -19.21 -0.51
CA SER A 199 0.25 -18.33 -0.87
C SER A 199 -0.95 -18.46 0.06
N ASN A 200 -1.21 -19.64 0.62
CA ASN A 200 -2.28 -19.83 1.59
C ASN A 200 -1.97 -19.15 2.93
N CYS A 201 -0.76 -19.35 3.48
CA CYS A 201 -0.37 -18.76 4.76
C CYS A 201 -0.23 -17.24 4.66
N HIS A 202 0.33 -16.71 3.56
CA HIS A 202 0.40 -15.27 3.33
C HIS A 202 -1.00 -14.65 3.29
N ARG A 203 -1.93 -15.27 2.54
CA ARG A 203 -3.33 -14.83 2.53
C ARG A 203 -4.00 -14.93 3.90
N MET A 204 -3.69 -15.96 4.70
CA MET A 204 -4.27 -16.08 6.05
C MET A 204 -3.80 -14.98 7.00
N ILE A 205 -2.54 -14.54 6.92
CA ILE A 205 -2.06 -13.38 7.70
C ILE A 205 -2.85 -12.12 7.35
N HIS A 206 -3.07 -11.88 6.07
CA HIS A 206 -3.71 -10.66 5.58
C HIS A 206 -5.24 -10.69 5.59
N ARG A 207 -5.85 -11.84 5.95
CA ARG A 207 -7.29 -12.09 5.86
C ARG A 207 -8.15 -11.12 6.67
N TYR A 208 -7.76 -10.82 7.91
CA TYR A 208 -8.49 -9.93 8.82
C TYR A 208 -7.53 -9.02 9.59
N ARG A 209 -7.99 -7.82 9.94
CA ARG A 209 -7.24 -6.90 10.81
C ARG A 209 -7.66 -7.05 12.28
N PRO A 210 -6.73 -6.90 13.24
CA PRO A 210 -5.28 -6.71 13.05
C PRO A 210 -4.63 -7.96 12.43
N TRP A 211 -3.68 -7.75 11.51
CA TRP A 211 -2.97 -8.85 10.85
C TRP A 211 -2.17 -9.65 11.87
N LEU A 212 -2.11 -10.95 11.67
CA LEU A 212 -1.28 -11.83 12.48
C LEU A 212 0.20 -11.60 12.17
N THR A 213 1.04 -11.69 13.17
CA THR A 213 2.47 -11.95 12.97
C THR A 213 2.67 -13.39 12.49
N VAL A 214 3.83 -13.67 11.89
CA VAL A 214 4.18 -15.05 11.51
C VAL A 214 4.10 -16.00 12.71
N ALA A 215 4.57 -15.56 13.89
CA ALA A 215 4.53 -16.35 15.11
C ALA A 215 3.09 -16.69 15.54
N GLN A 216 2.18 -15.72 15.48
CA GLN A 216 0.76 -15.95 15.81
C GLN A 216 0.11 -16.93 14.82
N LEU A 217 0.45 -16.87 13.54
CA LEU A 217 -0.08 -17.83 12.58
C LEU A 217 0.50 -19.25 12.79
N VAL A 218 1.78 -19.37 13.17
CA VAL A 218 2.38 -20.66 13.57
C VAL A 218 1.61 -21.27 14.74
N GLU A 219 1.32 -20.47 15.77
CA GLU A 219 0.56 -20.93 16.94
C GLU A 219 -0.86 -21.39 16.58
N LEU A 220 -1.50 -20.71 15.62
CA LEU A 220 -2.85 -21.05 15.14
C LEU A 220 -2.88 -22.33 14.29
N VAL A 221 -1.89 -22.55 13.42
CA VAL A 221 -1.80 -23.74 12.57
C VAL A 221 -1.39 -24.97 13.39
N GLY A 222 -0.65 -24.77 14.48
CA GLY A 222 -0.08 -25.86 15.27
C GLY A 222 1.10 -26.53 14.57
N PRO A 223 1.75 -27.53 15.21
CA PRO A 223 2.75 -28.34 14.53
C PRO A 223 2.08 -29.02 13.33
N ALA A 224 2.72 -28.94 12.16
CA ALA A 224 2.26 -29.66 10.97
C ALA A 224 1.99 -31.12 11.35
N SER A 225 0.72 -31.54 11.30
CA SER A 225 0.39 -32.96 11.43
C SER A 225 1.15 -33.73 10.34
N PRO A 226 1.83 -34.82 10.72
CA PRO A 226 2.67 -35.59 9.80
C PRO A 226 1.89 -36.17 8.61
#